data_AF-A0A2M8Q4A3-F1
#
_entry.id   AF-A0A2M8Q4A3-F1
#
_cell.length_a   1.000
_cell.length_b   1.000
_cell.length_c   1.000
_cell.angle_alpha   90.00
_cell.angle_beta   90.00
_cell.angle_gamma   90.00
#
_symmetry.space_group_name_H-M   'P 1'
#
loop_
_entity.id
_entity.type
_entity.pdbx_description
1 polymer ?
#
loop_
_entity_poly.entity_id
_entity_poly.type
_entity_poly.pdbx_seq_one_letter_code
_entity_poly.pdbx_strand_id
1 'polypeptide(L)' 'MLFRSLKDRERRILGLVVWALSFGLGLLISLFIVFVAFDTTMERYGTVYFLMTVVSIGFMILIPLDWLLGTKILPD' A
#
# COMPACT_ATOMS: atom_id res chain seq x y z
N MET A 1 -30.48 7.13 13.13
CA MET A 1 -29.78 6.00 12.47
C MET A 1 -29.11 6.38 11.15
N LEU A 2 -29.73 7.19 10.29
CA LEU A 2 -29.17 7.57 8.98
C LEU A 2 -27.76 8.19 9.02
N PHE A 3 -27.50 9.09 9.98
CA PHE A 3 -26.21 9.79 10.13
C PHE A 3 -25.02 8.90 10.51
N ARG A 4 -25.25 7.78 11.23
CA ARG A 4 -24.17 6.81 11.52
C ARG A 4 -23.76 6.06 10.25
N SER A 5 -24.74 5.67 9.42
CA SER A 5 -24.50 4.94 8.18
C SER A 5 -23.65 5.72 7.16
N LEU A 6 -23.86 7.03 7.05
CA LEU A 6 -23.07 7.89 6.16
C LEU A 6 -21.61 8.00 6.61
N LYS A 7 -21.39 8.23 7.91
CA LYS A 7 -20.05 8.35 8.51
C LYS A 7 -19.22 7.05 8.40
N ASP A 8 -19.89 5.90 8.41
CA ASP A 8 -19.24 4.61 8.24
C ASP A 8 -18.85 4.33 6.78
N ARG A 9 -19.61 4.85 5.80
CA ARG A 9 -19.24 4.79 4.38
C ARG A 9 -18.02 5.65 4.06
N GLU A 10 -17.97 6.88 4.58
CA GLU A 10 -16.83 7.78 4.38
C GLU A 10 -15.53 7.17 4.90
N ARG A 11 -15.54 6.59 6.10
CA ARG A 11 -14.36 5.91 6.68
C ARG A 11 -13.91 4.72 5.84
N ARG A 12 -14.83 3.93 5.29
CA ARG A 12 -14.49 2.83 4.39
C ARG A 12 -13.86 3.32 3.09
N ILE A 13 -14.38 4.40 2.50
CA ILE A 13 -13.84 4.97 1.27
C ILE A 13 -12.43 5.53 1.51
N LEU A 14 -12.24 6.29 2.60
CA LEU A 14 -10.92 6.78 2.97
C LEU A 14 -9.94 5.63 3.21
N GLY A 15 -10.38 4.56 3.87
CA GLY A 15 -9.56 3.37 4.07
C GLY A 15 -9.13 2.71 2.76
N LEU A 16 -10.05 2.56 1.79
CA LEU A 16 -9.73 2.02 0.47
C LEU A 16 -8.76 2.92 -0.31
N VAL A 17 -8.90 4.24 -0.20
CA VAL A 17 -8.01 5.21 -0.85
C VAL A 17 -6.60 5.11 -0.28
N VAL A 18 -6.45 5.09 1.05
CA VAL A 18 -5.17 4.94 1.73
C VAL A 18 -4.50 3.62 1.35
N TRP A 19 -5.29 2.55 1.26
CA TRP A 19 -4.80 1.25 0.82
C TRP A 19 -4.28 1.27 -0.61
N ALA A 20 -5.05 1.82 -1.55
CA ALA A 20 -4.66 1.94 -2.95
C ALA A 20 -3.42 2.83 -3.14
N LEU A 21 -3.34 3.96 -2.42
CA LEU A 21 -2.19 4.86 -2.45
C LEU A 21 -0.92 4.18 -1.92
N SER A 22 -1.02 3.45 -0.80
CA SER A 22 0.11 2.74 -0.21
C SER A 22 0.65 1.66 -1.14
N PHE A 23 -0.24 0.88 -1.77
CA PHE A 23 0.15 -0.15 -2.72
C PHE A 23 0.77 0.46 -3.99
N GLY A 24 0.19 1.55 -4.51
CA GLY A 24 0.75 2.28 -5.64
C GLY A 24 2.15 2.85 -5.36
N LEU A 25 2.35 3.44 -4.17
CA LEU A 25 3.65 3.94 -3.74
C LEU A 25 4.67 2.80 -3.58
N GLY A 26 4.24 1.68 -2.96
CA GLY A 26 5.07 0.49 -2.81
C GLY A 26 5.50 -0.10 -4.14
N LEU A 27 4.62 -0.11 -5.14
CA LEU A 27 4.93 -0.54 -6.50
C LEU A 27 5.96 0.38 -7.16
N LEU A 28 5.77 1.71 -7.09
CA LEU A 28 6.71 2.68 -7.65
C LEU A 28 8.11 2.57 -7.03
N ILE A 29 8.18 2.48 -5.70
CA ILE A 29 9.45 2.33 -4.97
C ILE A 29 10.13 1.01 -5.32
N SER A 30 9.37 -0.08 -5.44
CA SER A 30 9.92 -1.38 -5.82
C SER A 30 10.47 -1.39 -7.24
N LEU A 31 9.76 -0.77 -8.19
CA LEU A 31 10.25 -0.59 -9.57
C LEU A 31 11.56 0.21 -9.56
N PHE A 32 11.60 1.30 -8.81
CA PHE A 32 12.79 2.12 -8.68
C PHE A 32 13.97 1.32 -8.12
N ILE A 33 13.76 0.55 -7.04
CA ILE A 33 14.80 -0.29 -6.44
C ILE A 33 15.31 -1.32 -7.45
N VAL A 34 14.42 -2.02 -8.15
CA VAL A 34 14.83 -3.08 -9.08
C VAL A 34 15.56 -2.53 -10.30
N PHE A 35 15.02 -1.51 -10.95
CA PHE A 35 15.59 -1.01 -12.20
C PHE A 35 16.77 -0.06 -11.98
N VAL A 36 16.75 0.74 -10.91
CA VAL A 36 17.75 1.80 -10.70
C VAL A 36 18.80 1.37 -9.67
N ALA A 37 18.38 0.82 -8.52
CA ALA A 37 19.33 0.49 -7.46
C ALA A 37 20.07 -0.84 -7.72
N PHE A 38 19.37 -1.84 -8.26
CA PHE A 38 19.96 -3.14 -8.60
C PHE A 38 20.39 -3.29 -10.06
N ASP A 39 20.10 -2.29 -10.91
CA ASP A 39 20.41 -2.28 -12.35
C ASP A 39 20.09 -3.63 -13.03
N THR A 40 18.90 -4.15 -12.76
CA THR A 40 18.48 -5.48 -13.23
C THR A 40 17.09 -5.43 -13.85
N THR A 41 16.81 -6.41 -14.70
CA THR A 41 15.49 -6.57 -15.33
C THR A 41 14.57 -7.43 -14.46
N MET A 42 13.25 -7.28 -14.63
CA MET A 42 12.28 -8.11 -13.92
C MET A 42 12.46 -9.62 -14.18
N GLU A 43 12.90 -10.00 -15.38
CA GLU A 43 13.16 -11.40 -15.73
C GLU A 43 14.28 -11.99 -14.89
N ARG A 44 15.33 -11.21 -14.64
CA ARG A 44 16.50 -11.65 -13.88
C ARG A 44 16.31 -11.51 -12.37
N TYR A 45 15.58 -10.50 -11.93
CA TYR A 45 15.19 -10.33 -10.52
C TYR A 45 14.16 -11.37 -10.08
N GLY A 46 13.31 -11.81 -11.02
CA GLY A 46 12.24 -12.78 -10.80
C GLY A 46 10.96 -12.09 -10.31
N THR A 47 9.85 -12.34 -11.02
CA THR A 47 8.53 -11.75 -10.72
C THR A 47 8.06 -12.07 -9.30
N VAL A 48 8.36 -13.26 -8.78
CA VAL A 48 8.00 -13.65 -7.40
C VAL A 48 8.72 -12.76 -6.38
N TYR A 49 10.02 -12.55 -6.55
CA TYR A 49 10.78 -11.66 -5.67
C TYR A 49 10.31 -10.22 -5.81
N PHE A 50 9.99 -9.77 -7.03
CA PHE A 50 9.41 -8.44 -7.25
C PHE A 50 8.10 -8.25 -6.48
N LEU A 51 7.16 -9.20 -6.61
CA LEU A 51 5.88 -9.15 -5.90
C LEU A 51 6.07 -9.16 -4.38
N MET A 52 7.00 -9.96 -3.86
CA MET A 52 7.33 -9.98 -2.43
C MET A 52 7.86 -8.62 -1.96
N THR A 53 8.72 -7.97 -2.75
CA THR A 53 9.24 -6.63 -2.46
C THR A 53 8.12 -5.59 -2.47
N VAL A 54 7.27 -5.59 -3.51
CA VAL A 54 6.12 -4.67 -3.62
C VAL A 54 5.17 -4.81 -2.45
N VAL A 55 4.80 -6.04 -2.11
CA VAL A 55 3.88 -6.31 -1.00
C VAL A 55 4.50 -5.86 0.33
N SER A 56 5.78 -6.19 0.57
CA SER A 56 6.47 -5.81 1.80
C SER A 56 6.58 -4.29 1.96
N ILE A 57 6.98 -3.58 0.91
CA ILE A 57 7.07 -2.12 0.91
C ILE A 57 5.67 -1.50 1.03
N GLY A 58 4.69 -2.04 0.31
CA GLY A 58 3.30 -1.61 0.39
C GLY A 58 2.77 -1.67 1.82
N PHE A 59 3.02 -2.76 2.56
CA PHE A 59 2.65 -2.87 3.97
C PHE A 59 3.47 -1.94 4.87
N MET A 60 4.78 -1.80 4.62
CA MET A 60 5.65 -0.89 5.37
C MET A 60 5.18 0.57 5.29
N ILE A 61 4.55 0.98 4.18
CA ILE A 61 3.97 2.31 3.98
C ILE A 61 2.54 2.37 4.53
N LEU A 62 1.76 1.31 4.29
CA LEU A 62 0.36 1.23 4.70
C LEU A 62 0.19 1.37 6.22
N ILE A 63 0.99 0.64 7.01
CA ILE A 63 0.88 0.63 8.48
C ILE A 63 1.04 2.05 9.08
N PRO A 64 2.14 2.79 8.82
CA PRO A 64 2.30 4.14 9.35
C PRO A 64 1.28 5.12 8.77
N LEU A 65 0.85 4.95 7.51
CA LEU A 65 -0.15 5.83 6.90
C LEU A 65 -1.55 5.60 7.49
N ASP A 66 -1.92 4.35 7.77
CA ASP A 66 -3.17 3.98 8.45
C ASP A 66 -3.19 4.51 9.89
N TRP A 67 -2.05 4.41 10.58
CA TRP A 67 -1.89 4.98 11.93
C TRP A 67 -1.99 6.51 11.92
N LEU A 68 -1.30 7.19 10.99
CA LEU A 68 -1.30 8.65 10.87
C LEU A 68 -2.69 9.21 10.55
N LEU A 69 -3.43 8.54 9.66
CA LEU A 69 -4.74 8.99 9.20
C LEU A 69 -5.88 8.49 10.09
N GLY A 70 -5.59 7.64 11.08
CA GLY A 70 -6.58 7.08 12.00
C GLY A 70 -7.68 6.30 11.29
N THR A 71 -7.37 5.72 10.12
CA THR A 71 -8.36 5.09 9.23
C THR A 71 -8.80 3.71 9.70
N LYS A 72 -8.06 3.08 10.64
CA LYS A 72 -8.34 1.76 11.22
C LYS A 72 -8.60 0.69 10.15
N ILE A 73 -7.77 0.67 9.11
CA ILE A 73 -7.86 -0.31 8.02
C ILE A 73 -7.35 -1.67 8.50
N LEU A 74 -6.32 -1.66 9.36
CA LEU A 74 -5.78 -2.87 9.97
C LEU A 74 -6.53 -3.19 11.28
N PRO A 75 -6.81 -4.48 11.56
CA PRO A 75 -7.35 -4.89 12.84
C PRO A 75 -6.34 -4.59 13.97
N ASP A 76 -6.86 -4.08 15.10
CA ASP A 76 -6.10 -3.77 16.32
C ASP A 76 -5.35 -5.02 16.87
#